data_AF-A0A9X1CBV1-F1
#
_entry.id   AF-A0A9X1CBV1-F1
#
_cell.length_a   1.000
_cell.length_b   1.000
_cell.length_c   1.000
_cell.angle_alpha   90.00
_cell.angle_beta   90.00
_cell.angle_gamma   90.00
#
_symmetry.space_group_name_H-M   'P 1'
#
loop_
_entity.id
_entity.type
_entity.pdbx_description
1 polymer ?
#
loop_
_entity_poly.entity_id
_entity_poly.type
_entity_poly.pdbx_seq_one_letter_code
_entity_poly.pdbx_strand_id
1 'polypeptide(L)'
;MKIILTLLTIVLSMSVTAQDSESLPYHQIPVQPDSYTAGTVVSRMIDGLGFRFYWATEGLTPNDLDFKLKEDARPILDVMSHVYSMSAIIRDAALQVPHIRETFKKPLSYMDLRRLTLQNYKIASDIFKKADHLESFNIVFKGSDSNRVVPFWNAINGPIEDSVWHCGQIATSRRNSGNPINPKINHFTGTVSE
;
A
#
# COMPACT_ATOMS: atom_id res chain seq x y z
N MET A 1 -41.91 0.10 58.25
CA MET A 1 -41.87 -0.59 56.94
C MET A 1 -40.60 -0.15 56.23
N LYS A 2 -39.64 -1.06 56.05
CA LYS A 2 -38.34 -0.76 55.41
C LYS A 2 -38.47 -1.04 53.92
N ILE A 3 -38.33 -0.02 53.09
CA ILE A 3 -38.28 -0.17 51.62
C ILE A 3 -36.83 -0.49 51.26
N ILE A 4 -36.59 -1.72 50.79
CA ILE A 4 -35.28 -2.13 50.26
C ILE A 4 -35.30 -1.79 48.77
N LEU A 5 -34.49 -0.81 48.38
CA LEU A 5 -34.29 -0.43 46.99
C LEU A 5 -33.14 -1.28 46.43
N THR A 6 -33.47 -2.32 45.68
CA THR A 6 -32.47 -3.16 45.01
C THR A 6 -32.02 -2.48 43.72
N LEU A 7 -30.81 -1.93 43.72
CA LEU A 7 -30.18 -1.30 42.55
C LEU A 7 -29.63 -2.40 41.63
N LEU A 8 -30.29 -2.63 40.50
CA LEU A 8 -29.83 -3.57 39.48
C LEU A 8 -28.69 -2.92 38.67
N THR A 9 -27.45 -3.34 38.92
CA THR A 9 -26.27 -2.90 38.16
C THR A 9 -26.14 -3.76 36.91
N ILE A 10 -26.47 -3.19 35.75
CA ILE A 10 -26.22 -3.81 34.45
C ILE A 10 -24.73 -3.64 34.14
N VAL A 11 -23.96 -4.71 34.25
CA VAL A 11 -22.58 -4.76 33.76
C VAL A 11 -22.66 -5.00 32.25
N LEU A 12 -22.44 -3.93 31.49
CA LEU A 12 -22.31 -4.01 30.04
C LEU A 12 -20.95 -4.66 29.73
N SER A 13 -20.96 -5.94 29.37
CA SER A 13 -19.78 -6.62 28.86
C SER A 13 -19.38 -5.99 27.53
N MET A 14 -18.39 -5.09 27.55
CA MET A 14 -17.75 -4.64 26.32
C MET A 14 -16.96 -5.81 25.76
N SER A 15 -17.50 -6.47 24.74
CA SER A 15 -16.73 -7.36 23.89
C SER A 15 -15.68 -6.51 23.17
N VAL A 16 -14.47 -6.45 23.73
CA VAL A 16 -13.30 -5.97 23.01
C VAL A 16 -13.07 -6.98 21.89
N THR A 17 -13.53 -6.66 20.68
CA THR A 17 -13.01 -7.34 19.49
C THR A 17 -11.54 -6.97 19.41
N ALA A 18 -10.66 -7.89 19.80
CA ALA A 18 -9.27 -7.82 19.37
C ALA A 18 -9.31 -7.65 17.85
N GLN A 19 -8.82 -6.53 17.33
CA GLN A 19 -8.53 -6.44 15.91
C GLN A 19 -7.54 -7.56 15.65
N ASP A 20 -7.96 -8.61 14.94
CA ASP A 20 -7.02 -9.53 14.32
C ASP A 20 -5.97 -8.65 13.65
N SER A 21 -4.73 -8.70 14.14
CA SER A 21 -3.60 -8.07 13.48
C SER A 21 -3.36 -8.89 12.21
N GLU A 22 -4.23 -8.71 11.22
CA GLU A 22 -4.07 -9.34 9.92
C GLU A 22 -2.70 -8.90 9.42
N SER A 23 -1.77 -9.85 9.36
CA SER A 23 -0.38 -9.55 9.02
C SER A 23 -0.37 -8.89 7.65
N LEU A 24 0.12 -7.65 7.58
CA LEU A 24 0.18 -6.91 6.33
C LEU A 24 1.02 -7.71 5.31
N PRO A 25 0.61 -7.79 4.03
CA PRO A 25 1.38 -8.51 3.04
C PRO A 25 2.73 -7.82 2.81
N TYR A 26 3.69 -8.57 2.27
CA TYR A 26 5.02 -8.09 1.90
C TYR A 26 6.03 -7.83 3.02
N HIS A 27 5.81 -8.38 4.23
CA HIS A 27 6.91 -8.56 5.18
C HIS A 27 8.09 -9.33 4.52
N GLN A 28 7.75 -10.30 3.66
CA GLN A 28 8.66 -10.95 2.71
C GLN A 28 8.03 -10.95 1.30
N ILE A 29 8.88 -11.00 0.26
CA ILE A 29 8.42 -11.19 -1.12
C ILE A 29 7.81 -12.60 -1.25
N PRO A 30 6.60 -12.75 -1.83
CA PRO A 30 6.01 -14.06 -2.07
C PRO A 30 6.87 -14.95 -2.96
N VAL A 31 6.69 -16.28 -2.84
CA VAL A 31 7.36 -17.25 -3.72
C VAL A 31 7.10 -16.93 -5.19
N GLN A 32 8.16 -17.05 -5.99
CA GLN A 32 8.13 -16.76 -7.42
C GLN A 32 7.37 -17.81 -8.22
N PRO A 33 6.69 -17.42 -9.31
CA PRO A 33 6.14 -18.38 -10.27
C PRO A 33 7.25 -19.21 -10.91
N ASP A 34 6.93 -20.44 -11.33
CA ASP A 34 7.89 -21.34 -11.98
C ASP A 34 8.23 -20.92 -13.41
N SER A 35 7.34 -20.15 -14.07
CA SER A 35 7.48 -19.74 -15.46
C SER A 35 7.49 -18.23 -15.66
N TYR A 36 8.27 -17.78 -16.63
CA TYR A 36 8.26 -16.39 -17.09
C TYR A 36 7.19 -16.17 -18.15
N THR A 37 6.24 -15.29 -17.85
CA THR A 37 5.27 -14.67 -18.77
C THR A 37 5.32 -13.16 -18.58
N ALA A 38 4.68 -12.39 -19.46
CA ALA A 38 4.60 -10.95 -19.27
C ALA A 38 3.93 -10.60 -17.92
N GLY A 39 2.87 -11.34 -17.55
CA GLY A 39 2.19 -11.18 -16.27
C GLY A 39 3.03 -11.60 -15.06
N THR A 40 3.78 -12.70 -15.11
CA THR A 40 4.60 -13.12 -13.95
C THR A 40 5.78 -12.16 -13.70
N VAL A 41 6.35 -11.56 -14.75
CA VAL A 41 7.37 -10.53 -14.63
C VAL A 41 6.80 -9.27 -13.95
N VAL A 42 5.65 -8.78 -14.41
CA VAL A 42 4.98 -7.62 -13.82
C VAL A 42 4.56 -7.89 -12.38
N SER A 43 4.01 -9.07 -12.08
CA SER A 43 3.70 -9.50 -10.70
C SER A 43 4.95 -9.46 -9.82
N ARG A 44 6.10 -9.94 -10.29
CA ARG A 44 7.37 -9.90 -9.55
C ARG A 44 7.86 -8.47 -9.31
N MET A 45 7.70 -7.56 -10.27
CA MET A 45 8.02 -6.14 -10.09
C MET A 45 7.15 -5.50 -9.00
N ILE A 46 5.84 -5.79 -9.02
CA ILE A 46 4.89 -5.30 -8.01
C ILE A 46 5.18 -5.90 -6.64
N ASP A 47 5.53 -7.20 -6.56
CA ASP A 47 5.90 -7.84 -5.29
C ASP A 47 7.14 -7.18 -4.66
N GLY A 48 8.15 -6.86 -5.50
CA GLY A 48 9.34 -6.13 -5.06
C GLY A 48 9.02 -4.71 -4.58
N LEU A 49 8.12 -4.00 -5.28
CA LEU A 49 7.60 -2.71 -4.83
C LEU A 49 6.86 -2.82 -3.50
N GLY A 50 5.97 -3.81 -3.35
CA GLY A 50 5.24 -4.07 -2.11
C GLY A 50 6.17 -4.26 -0.91
N PHE A 51 7.24 -5.05 -1.08
CA PHE A 51 8.27 -5.26 -0.05
C PHE A 51 9.01 -3.96 0.30
N ARG A 52 9.39 -3.17 -0.71
CA ARG A 52 10.04 -1.86 -0.48
C ARG A 52 9.14 -0.91 0.28
N PHE A 53 7.86 -0.82 -0.09
CA PHE A 53 6.91 0.05 0.58
C PHE A 53 6.62 -0.42 2.01
N TYR A 54 6.48 -1.73 2.23
CA TYR A 54 6.31 -2.30 3.56
C TYR A 54 7.41 -1.80 4.50
N TRP A 55 8.67 -2.02 4.11
CA TRP A 55 9.82 -1.69 4.96
C TRP A 55 10.14 -0.21 5.01
N ALA A 56 9.84 0.56 3.95
CA ALA A 56 9.97 2.01 3.98
C ALA A 56 9.01 2.63 5.00
N THR A 57 7.82 2.05 5.19
CA THR A 57 6.75 2.63 6.02
C THR A 57 6.56 1.96 7.39
N GLU A 58 7.27 0.86 7.65
CA GLU A 58 7.21 0.15 8.94
C GLU A 58 7.74 1.01 10.09
N GLY A 59 6.94 1.09 11.17
CA GLY A 59 7.31 1.77 12.41
C GLY A 59 7.56 3.27 12.31
N LEU A 60 6.90 3.99 11.37
CA LEU A 60 6.99 5.45 11.31
C LEU A 60 6.20 6.09 12.47
N THR A 61 6.82 7.06 13.12
CA THR A 61 6.21 7.87 14.19
C THR A 61 5.57 9.15 13.62
N PRO A 62 4.73 9.87 14.39
CA PRO A 62 4.22 11.18 13.95
C PRO A 62 5.31 12.15 13.51
N ASN A 63 6.45 12.18 14.23
CA ASN A 63 7.59 13.02 13.86
C ASN A 63 8.21 12.62 12.51
N ASP A 64 8.26 11.32 12.20
CA ASP A 64 8.73 10.86 10.90
C ASP A 64 7.75 11.22 9.78
N LEU A 65 6.45 11.08 10.04
CA LEU A 65 5.39 11.35 9.07
C LEU A 65 5.39 12.81 8.61
N ASP A 66 5.64 13.74 9.55
CA ASP A 66 5.70 15.18 9.30
C ASP A 66 7.10 15.63 8.82
N PHE A 67 8.10 14.75 8.81
CA PHE A 67 9.47 15.10 8.46
C PHE A 67 9.62 15.53 7.00
N LYS A 68 10.35 16.63 6.79
CA LYS A 68 10.72 17.15 5.47
C LYS A 68 12.25 17.23 5.34
N LEU A 69 12.78 16.79 4.19
CA LEU A 69 14.22 16.91 3.87
C LEU A 69 14.70 18.37 3.71
N LYS A 70 13.78 19.25 3.31
CA LYS A 70 13.95 20.70 3.21
C LYS A 70 12.57 21.36 3.22
N GLU A 71 12.50 22.66 3.43
CA GLU A 71 11.25 23.40 3.66
C GLU A 71 10.17 23.16 2.58
N ASP A 72 10.57 23.12 1.31
CA ASP A 72 9.70 22.90 0.15
C ASP A 72 9.51 21.41 -0.22
N ALA A 73 10.14 20.48 0.49
CA ALA A 73 9.93 19.05 0.29
C ALA A 73 8.56 18.60 0.82
N ARG A 74 8.04 17.51 0.27
CA ARG A 74 6.83 16.85 0.78
C ARG A 74 7.13 16.09 2.07
N PRO A 75 6.25 16.17 3.10
CA PRO A 75 6.34 15.30 4.26
C PRO A 75 6.10 13.84 3.86
N ILE A 76 6.57 12.89 4.68
CA ILE A 76 6.44 11.45 4.38
C ILE A 76 4.97 11.04 4.21
N LEU A 77 4.06 11.59 5.02
CA LEU A 77 2.62 11.28 4.92
C LEU A 77 2.02 11.64 3.55
N ASP A 78 2.44 12.75 2.95
CA ASP A 78 1.99 13.19 1.63
C ASP A 78 2.56 12.28 0.54
N VAL A 79 3.82 11.85 0.69
CA VAL A 79 4.42 10.87 -0.24
C VAL A 79 3.69 9.53 -0.14
N MET A 80 3.36 9.06 1.06
CA MET A 80 2.55 7.84 1.25
C MET A 80 1.17 7.96 0.62
N SER A 81 0.52 9.12 0.74
CA SER A 81 -0.78 9.39 0.11
C SER A 81 -0.71 9.36 -1.42
N HIS A 82 0.37 9.90 -2.00
CA HIS A 82 0.63 9.81 -3.43
C HIS A 82 0.85 8.35 -3.88
N VAL A 83 1.70 7.59 -3.17
CA VAL A 83 1.93 6.17 -3.48
C VAL A 83 0.65 5.34 -3.35
N TYR A 84 -0.20 5.62 -2.36
CA TYR A 84 -1.52 4.99 -2.24
C TYR A 84 -2.37 5.22 -3.50
N SER A 85 -2.45 6.47 -3.99
CA SER A 85 -3.20 6.77 -5.22
C SER A 85 -2.64 6.01 -6.44
N MET A 86 -1.32 5.86 -6.55
CA MET A 86 -0.68 5.09 -7.61
C MET A 86 -0.97 3.59 -7.50
N SER A 87 -0.92 3.04 -6.28
CA SER A 87 -1.25 1.63 -6.01
C SER A 87 -2.69 1.29 -6.43
N ALA A 88 -3.62 2.23 -6.27
CA ALA A 88 -4.99 2.03 -6.70
C ALA A 88 -5.13 2.03 -8.22
N ILE A 89 -4.38 2.86 -8.96
CA ILE A 89 -4.36 2.79 -10.43
C ILE A 89 -3.89 1.42 -10.90
N ILE A 90 -2.84 0.86 -10.26
CA ILE A 90 -2.30 -0.47 -10.59
C ILE A 90 -3.36 -1.55 -10.30
N ARG A 91 -4.01 -1.50 -9.13
CA ARG A 91 -5.10 -2.42 -8.77
C ARG A 91 -6.27 -2.32 -9.75
N ASP A 92 -6.71 -1.11 -10.08
CA ASP A 92 -7.87 -0.90 -10.95
C ASP A 92 -7.58 -1.39 -12.38
N ALA A 93 -6.36 -1.20 -12.88
CA ALA A 93 -5.91 -1.80 -14.13
C ALA A 93 -5.95 -3.34 -14.07
N ALA A 94 -5.43 -3.94 -12.99
CA ALA A 94 -5.48 -5.39 -12.77
C ALA A 94 -6.92 -5.93 -12.71
N LEU A 95 -7.81 -5.23 -12.01
CA LEU A 95 -9.24 -5.56 -11.92
C LEU A 95 -10.02 -5.22 -13.19
N GLN A 96 -9.39 -4.52 -14.15
CA GLN A 96 -10.02 -4.05 -15.39
C GLN A 96 -11.26 -3.18 -15.14
N VAL A 97 -11.20 -2.35 -14.08
CA VAL A 97 -12.27 -1.42 -13.71
C VAL A 97 -11.82 0.04 -13.89
N PRO A 98 -12.75 0.97 -14.13
CA PRO A 98 -12.41 2.39 -14.20
C PRO A 98 -11.88 2.91 -12.86
N HIS A 99 -10.75 3.61 -12.91
CA HIS A 99 -10.20 4.38 -11.81
C HIS A 99 -11.02 5.66 -11.57
N ILE A 100 -11.49 5.84 -10.34
CA ILE A 100 -12.34 6.95 -9.91
C ILE A 100 -11.56 7.83 -8.93
N ARG A 101 -11.20 9.04 -9.37
CA ARG A 101 -10.34 9.95 -8.59
C ARG A 101 -11.02 10.47 -7.32
N GLU A 102 -12.34 10.59 -7.35
CA GLU A 102 -13.15 11.11 -6.25
C GLU A 102 -13.01 10.27 -4.97
N THR A 103 -12.70 8.98 -5.11
CA THR A 103 -12.48 8.04 -4.00
C THR A 103 -11.31 8.46 -3.10
N PHE A 104 -10.37 9.28 -3.61
CA PHE A 104 -9.12 9.65 -2.93
C PHE A 104 -9.17 11.04 -2.28
N LYS A 105 -10.34 11.72 -2.27
CA LYS A 105 -10.47 13.08 -1.71
C LYS A 105 -10.45 13.13 -0.18
N LYS A 106 -10.69 12.00 0.49
CA LYS A 106 -10.69 11.94 1.95
C LYS A 106 -9.29 11.55 2.44
N PRO A 107 -8.69 12.31 3.38
CA PRO A 107 -7.43 11.93 3.97
C PRO A 107 -7.60 10.61 4.73
N LEU A 108 -6.57 9.77 4.66
CA LEU A 108 -6.51 8.48 5.34
C LEU A 108 -5.51 8.55 6.50
N SER A 109 -5.72 7.71 7.51
CA SER A 109 -4.75 7.53 8.57
C SER A 109 -3.45 6.90 8.03
N TYR A 110 -2.34 7.06 8.75
CA TYR A 110 -1.09 6.36 8.47
C TYR A 110 -1.30 4.84 8.31
N MET A 111 -2.05 4.23 9.23
CA MET A 111 -2.31 2.80 9.21
C MET A 111 -3.14 2.38 8.00
N ASP A 112 -4.15 3.17 7.62
CA ASP A 112 -4.96 2.90 6.44
C ASP A 112 -4.16 3.06 5.15
N LEU A 113 -3.33 4.10 5.05
CA LEU A 113 -2.43 4.28 3.90
C LEU A 113 -1.52 3.07 3.74
N ARG A 114 -0.92 2.57 4.82
CA ARG A 114 -0.08 1.37 4.77
C ARG A 114 -0.87 0.15 4.32
N ARG A 115 -1.95 -0.15 5.04
CA ARG A 115 -2.75 -1.37 4.82
C ARG A 115 -3.32 -1.40 3.41
N LEU A 116 -4.00 -0.34 2.98
CA LEU A 116 -4.67 -0.30 1.69
C LEU A 116 -3.67 -0.32 0.52
N THR A 117 -2.54 0.36 0.64
CA THR A 117 -1.50 0.34 -0.40
C THR A 117 -0.92 -1.07 -0.58
N LEU A 118 -0.56 -1.73 0.51
CA LEU A 118 -0.02 -3.10 0.47
C LEU A 118 -1.05 -4.11 -0.03
N GLN A 119 -2.33 -3.96 0.35
CA GLN A 119 -3.42 -4.77 -0.18
C GLN A 119 -3.63 -4.54 -1.69
N ASN A 120 -3.57 -3.30 -2.16
CA ASN A 120 -3.68 -2.99 -3.59
C ASN A 120 -2.58 -3.69 -4.41
N TYR A 121 -1.33 -3.63 -3.94
CA TYR A 121 -0.23 -4.34 -4.60
C TYR A 121 -0.44 -5.86 -4.60
N LYS A 122 -0.91 -6.43 -3.48
CA LYS A 122 -1.19 -7.87 -3.38
C LYS A 122 -2.25 -8.32 -4.36
N ILE A 123 -3.37 -7.59 -4.42
CA ILE A 123 -4.46 -7.86 -5.36
C ILE A 123 -3.95 -7.79 -6.79
N ALA A 124 -3.24 -6.72 -7.15
CA ALA A 124 -2.72 -6.55 -8.50
C ALA A 124 -1.75 -7.67 -8.89
N SER A 125 -0.77 -7.96 -8.02
CA SER A 125 0.22 -9.02 -8.25
C SER A 125 -0.45 -10.39 -8.43
N ASP A 126 -1.42 -10.73 -7.59
CA ASP A 126 -2.12 -12.02 -7.68
C ASP A 126 -2.91 -12.20 -8.97
N ILE A 127 -3.42 -11.11 -9.54
CA ILE A 127 -4.12 -11.12 -10.83
C ILE A 127 -3.10 -11.24 -11.97
N PHE A 128 -2.08 -10.38 -12.01
CA PHE A 128 -1.07 -10.41 -13.07
C PHE A 128 -0.28 -11.73 -13.10
N LYS A 129 -0.05 -12.36 -11.94
CA LYS A 129 0.61 -13.67 -11.84
C LYS A 129 -0.09 -14.75 -12.65
N LYS A 130 -1.38 -14.60 -12.94
CA LYS A 130 -2.21 -15.55 -13.71
C LYS A 130 -2.36 -15.15 -15.19
N ALA A 131 -1.75 -14.04 -15.61
CA ALA A 131 -1.88 -13.51 -16.95
C ALA A 131 -0.69 -13.92 -17.83
N ASP A 132 -0.99 -14.42 -19.03
CA ASP A 132 0.03 -14.67 -20.05
C ASP A 132 0.39 -13.40 -20.83
N HIS A 133 -0.62 -12.56 -21.07
CA HIS A 133 -0.54 -11.33 -21.86
C HIS A 133 -1.14 -10.13 -21.09
N LEU A 134 -0.85 -8.90 -21.54
CA LEU A 134 -1.12 -7.66 -20.77
C LEU A 134 -2.06 -6.66 -21.47
N GLU A 135 -2.46 -6.92 -22.71
CA GLU A 135 -3.18 -6.01 -23.60
C GLU A 135 -4.58 -5.64 -23.09
N SER A 136 -5.20 -6.52 -22.28
CA SER A 136 -6.51 -6.28 -21.68
C SER A 136 -6.45 -5.41 -20.41
N PHE A 137 -5.28 -5.19 -19.83
CA PHE A 137 -5.12 -4.49 -18.54
C PHE A 137 -4.89 -2.98 -18.72
N ASN A 138 -5.52 -2.37 -19.71
CA ASN A 138 -5.44 -0.92 -19.93
C ASN A 138 -5.87 -0.16 -18.68
N ILE A 139 -5.24 0.97 -18.40
CA ILE A 139 -5.71 1.89 -17.37
C ILE A 139 -6.89 2.66 -17.94
N VAL A 140 -8.01 2.63 -17.23
CA VAL A 140 -9.23 3.34 -17.60
C VAL A 140 -9.49 4.43 -16.56
N PHE A 141 -9.33 5.70 -16.92
CA PHE A 141 -9.71 6.81 -16.05
C PHE A 141 -11.17 7.19 -16.30
N LYS A 142 -11.98 7.19 -15.24
CA LYS A 142 -13.37 7.65 -15.31
C LYS A 142 -13.40 9.16 -15.57
N GLY A 143 -14.07 9.58 -16.64
CA GLY A 143 -14.36 10.99 -16.93
C GLY A 143 -15.85 11.32 -16.79
N SER A 144 -16.19 12.61 -16.90
CA SER A 144 -17.57 13.11 -16.87
C SER A 144 -18.37 12.62 -18.07
N ASP A 145 -17.81 12.77 -19.27
CA ASP A 145 -18.50 12.51 -20.54
C ASP A 145 -18.04 11.20 -21.18
N SER A 146 -16.74 10.90 -21.09
CA SER A 146 -16.15 9.65 -21.59
C SER A 146 -14.98 9.20 -20.74
N ASN A 147 -14.69 7.90 -20.77
CA ASN A 147 -13.51 7.36 -20.11
C ASN A 147 -12.27 7.63 -20.96
N ARG A 148 -11.17 8.01 -20.31
CA ARG A 148 -9.85 8.05 -20.95
C ARG A 148 -9.17 6.71 -20.75
N VAL A 149 -8.86 6.02 -21.84
CA VAL A 149 -8.15 4.74 -21.82
C VAL A 149 -6.69 4.98 -22.20
N VAL A 150 -5.77 4.39 -21.44
CA VAL A 150 -4.33 4.41 -21.76
C VAL A 150 -3.76 2.99 -21.66
N PRO A 151 -2.79 2.61 -22.50
CA PRO A 151 -2.27 1.25 -22.53
C PRO A 151 -1.53 0.89 -21.24
N PHE A 152 -1.47 -0.41 -20.94
CA PHE A 152 -0.83 -0.91 -19.71
C PHE A 152 0.66 -0.50 -19.57
N TRP A 153 1.36 -0.24 -20.68
CA TRP A 153 2.72 0.33 -20.66
C TRP A 153 2.85 1.56 -19.75
N ASN A 154 1.81 2.39 -19.66
CA ASN A 154 1.80 3.57 -18.80
C ASN A 154 1.69 3.22 -17.30
N ALA A 155 1.18 2.04 -16.94
CA ALA A 155 1.19 1.55 -15.56
C ALA A 155 2.62 1.27 -15.07
N ILE A 156 3.48 0.75 -15.97
CA ILE A 156 4.88 0.48 -15.68
C ILE A 156 5.63 1.80 -15.46
N ASN A 157 5.62 2.69 -16.46
CA ASN A 157 6.41 3.93 -16.43
C ASN A 157 5.95 4.92 -15.35
N GLY A 158 4.64 4.98 -15.10
CA GLY A 158 4.06 5.89 -14.12
C GLY A 158 3.90 5.18 -12.79
N PRO A 159 2.72 4.65 -12.46
CA PRO A 159 2.41 4.13 -11.14
C PRO A 159 3.44 3.18 -10.52
N ILE A 160 3.99 2.20 -11.26
CA ILE A 160 4.92 1.20 -10.71
C ILE A 160 6.29 1.82 -10.42
N GLU A 161 6.96 2.36 -11.43
CA GLU A 161 8.31 2.93 -11.27
C GLU A 161 8.31 4.19 -10.39
N ASP A 162 7.29 5.06 -10.49
CA ASP A 162 7.17 6.25 -9.63
C ASP A 162 6.94 5.86 -8.16
N SER A 163 6.21 4.78 -7.89
CA SER A 163 6.06 4.27 -6.52
C SER A 163 7.38 3.73 -5.96
N VAL A 164 8.20 3.05 -6.78
CA VAL A 164 9.54 2.60 -6.37
C VAL A 164 10.43 3.80 -6.05
N TRP A 165 10.40 4.82 -6.92
CA TRP A 165 11.12 6.08 -6.73
C TRP A 165 10.73 6.77 -5.42
N HIS A 166 9.43 6.83 -5.12
CA HIS A 166 8.91 7.41 -3.89
C HIS A 166 9.23 6.59 -2.63
N CYS A 167 9.31 5.26 -2.71
CA CYS A 167 9.81 4.45 -1.60
C CYS A 167 11.25 4.84 -1.21
N GLY A 168 12.10 5.18 -2.19
CA GLY A 168 13.45 5.69 -1.95
C GLY A 168 13.47 7.04 -1.22
N GLN A 169 12.51 7.92 -1.52
CA GLN A 169 12.34 9.19 -0.82
C GLN A 169 11.95 8.96 0.65
N ILE A 170 10.95 8.10 0.90
CA ILE A 170 10.53 7.75 2.27
C ILE A 170 11.72 7.16 3.05
N ALA A 171 12.47 6.24 2.45
CA ALA A 171 13.65 5.61 3.05
C ALA A 171 14.72 6.65 3.45
N THR A 172 14.94 7.65 2.59
CA THR A 172 15.91 8.73 2.85
C THR A 172 15.39 9.66 3.94
N SER A 173 14.13 10.09 3.87
CA SER A 173 13.51 10.98 4.86
C SER A 173 13.53 10.36 6.26
N ARG A 174 13.09 9.09 6.40
CA ARG A 174 13.07 8.42 7.72
C ARG A 174 14.47 8.21 8.31
N ARG A 175 15.49 8.03 7.47
CA ARG A 175 16.88 7.97 7.94
C ARG A 175 17.31 9.32 8.53
N ASN A 176 16.93 10.43 7.88
CA ASN A 176 17.27 11.77 8.34
C ASN A 176 16.44 12.22 9.56
N SER A 177 15.25 11.62 9.79
CA SER A 177 14.49 11.81 11.04
C SER A 177 14.97 10.94 12.21
N GLY A 178 16.00 10.11 12.00
CA GLY A 178 16.57 9.25 13.06
C GLY A 178 15.92 7.87 13.19
N ASN A 179 15.06 7.47 12.25
CA ASN A 179 14.37 6.18 12.21
C ASN A 179 14.75 5.40 10.94
N PRO A 180 15.97 4.82 10.82
CA PRO A 180 16.38 4.09 9.63
C PRO A 180 15.58 2.78 9.43
N ILE A 181 15.51 2.30 8.18
CA ILE A 181 14.93 0.99 7.87
C ILE A 181 15.72 -0.13 8.57
N ASN A 182 15.01 -1.19 8.98
CA ASN A 182 15.60 -2.38 9.58
C ASN A 182 16.77 -2.92 8.72
N PRO A 183 18.01 -2.99 9.25
CA PRO A 183 19.19 -3.43 8.49
C PRO A 183 19.20 -4.92 8.17
N LYS A 184 18.31 -5.71 8.79
CA LYS A 184 18.18 -7.17 8.56
C LYS A 184 17.42 -7.50 7.27
N ILE A 185 16.81 -6.53 6.60
CA ILE A 185 16.11 -6.78 5.34
C ILE A 185 17.12 -6.94 4.21
N ASN A 186 16.81 -7.82 3.27
CA ASN A 186 17.59 -8.00 2.07
C ASN A 186 16.70 -7.75 0.85
N HIS A 187 16.95 -6.63 0.16
CA HIS A 187 16.19 -6.26 -1.03
C HIS A 187 16.40 -7.19 -2.23
N PHE A 188 17.54 -7.90 -2.29
CA PHE A 188 17.84 -8.84 -3.37
C PHE A 188 17.06 -10.14 -3.20
N THR A 189 17.08 -10.72 -2.00
CA THR A 189 16.35 -11.97 -1.70
C THR A 189 14.88 -11.73 -1.38
N GLY A 190 14.50 -10.51 -1.01
CA GLY A 190 13.15 -10.18 -0.59
C GLY A 190 12.78 -10.75 0.79
N THR A 191 13.78 -11.02 1.63
CA THR A 191 13.60 -11.66 2.94
C THR A 191 14.16 -10.80 4.06
N VAL A 192 13.90 -11.21 5.30
CA VAL A 192 14.43 -10.59 6.51
C VAL A 192 15.15 -11.66 7.30
N SER A 193 16.40 -11.40 7.68
CA SER A 193 17.14 -12.31 8.54
C SER A 193 16.60 -12.29 9.97
N GLU A 194 16.72 -13.41 10.67
CA GLU A 194 16.42 -13.49 12.11
C GLU A 194 17.35 -12.61 12.97
#